data_AF-A0A932HJS4-F1
#
_entry.id   AF-A0A932HJS4-F1
#
_cell.length_a   1.000
_cell.length_b   1.000
_cell.length_c   1.000
_cell.angle_alpha   90.00
_cell.angle_beta   90.00
_cell.angle_gamma   90.00
#
_symmetry.space_group_name_H-M   'P 1'
#
loop_
_entity.id
_entity.type
_entity.pdbx_description
1 polymer ?
#
loop_
_entity_poly.entity_id
_entity_poly.type
_entity_poly.pdbx_seq_one_letter_code
_entity_poly.pdbx_strand_id
1 'polypeptide(L)'
;IRIARAIYPAGFYRTKARTIKRLCRTLVQQHGSRVPADLETLLTLKGVGRKTANLVITVGYGQPGICVDTHVHRISNRLGIVKTRTPEQTEFALRQVLPRRHWIRFNDLLVTFGQHVCKPLSPLCSTCPVSHLCPRTGVGKHR
;
A
#
# COMPACT_ATOMS: atom_id res chain seq x y z
N ILE A 1 -26.45 -3.87 12.30
CA ILE A 1 -25.20 -4.54 12.79
C ILE A 1 -24.45 -3.57 13.70
N ARG A 2 -24.21 -3.91 14.97
CA ARG A 2 -23.50 -3.04 15.95
C ARG A 2 -22.15 -2.52 15.42
N ILE A 3 -21.37 -3.41 14.79
CA ILE A 3 -20.07 -3.06 14.15
C ILE A 3 -20.22 -1.94 13.13
N ALA A 4 -21.25 -1.97 12.28
CA ALA A 4 -21.45 -0.96 11.24
C ALA A 4 -21.68 0.45 11.82
N ARG A 5 -22.40 0.55 12.95
CA ARG A 5 -22.58 1.83 13.65
C ARG A 5 -21.26 2.30 14.28
N ALA A 6 -20.49 1.38 14.86
CA ALA A 6 -19.22 1.69 15.52
C ALA A 6 -18.12 2.19 14.56
N ILE A 7 -18.17 1.80 13.28
CA ILE A 7 -17.16 2.20 12.29
C ILE A 7 -17.66 3.28 11.31
N TYR A 8 -18.85 3.84 11.52
CA TYR A 8 -19.30 5.01 10.77
C TYR A 8 -18.46 6.24 11.21
N PRO A 9 -18.02 7.14 10.31
CA PRO A 9 -18.43 7.32 8.91
C PRO A 9 -17.51 6.67 7.87
N ALA A 10 -16.76 5.62 8.22
CA ALA A 10 -15.83 5.01 7.27
C ALA A 10 -16.52 4.60 5.96
N GLY A 11 -15.88 4.88 4.82
CA GLY A 11 -16.41 4.47 3.51
C GLY A 11 -16.69 2.96 3.45
N PHE A 12 -17.81 2.59 2.83
CA PHE A 12 -18.30 1.20 2.73
C PHE A 12 -18.51 0.49 4.08
N TYR A 13 -18.77 1.21 5.17
CA TYR A 13 -18.91 0.67 6.53
C TYR A 13 -19.85 -0.54 6.64
N ARG A 14 -20.97 -0.59 5.90
CA ARG A 14 -21.90 -1.74 5.91
C ARG A 14 -21.23 -3.03 5.38
N THR A 15 -20.45 -2.92 4.31
CA THR A 15 -19.72 -4.06 3.74
C THR A 15 -18.52 -4.42 4.60
N LYS A 16 -17.76 -3.43 5.08
CA LYS A 16 -16.63 -3.64 6.01
C LYS A 16 -17.08 -4.35 7.29
N ALA A 17 -18.20 -3.96 7.88
CA ALA A 17 -18.72 -4.60 9.09
C ALA A 17 -19.04 -6.09 8.89
N ARG A 18 -19.60 -6.46 7.73
CA ARG A 18 -19.83 -7.87 7.37
C ARG A 18 -18.52 -8.63 7.19
N THR A 19 -17.56 -8.03 6.49
CA THR A 19 -16.22 -8.61 6.28
C THR A 19 -15.48 -8.81 7.60
N ILE A 20 -15.44 -7.80 8.48
CA ILE A 20 -14.80 -7.86 9.80
C ILE A 20 -15.38 -9.03 10.61
N LYS A 21 -16.71 -9.10 10.75
CA LYS A 21 -17.36 -10.18 11.51
C LYS A 21 -17.02 -11.56 10.96
N ARG A 22 -17.00 -11.72 9.63
CA ARG A 22 -16.61 -12.99 8.99
C ARG A 22 -15.15 -13.32 9.25
N LEU A 23 -14.26 -12.35 9.08
CA LEU A 23 -12.82 -12.53 9.27
C LEU A 23 -12.52 -12.95 10.72
N CYS A 24 -13.11 -12.29 11.72
CA CYS A 24 -12.96 -12.70 13.12
C CYS A 24 -13.41 -14.16 13.36
N ARG A 25 -14.52 -14.60 12.76
CA ARG A 25 -14.97 -15.99 12.86
C ARG A 25 -13.96 -16.96 12.25
N THR A 26 -13.46 -16.65 11.05
CA THR A 26 -12.43 -17.45 10.37
C THR A 26 -11.17 -17.57 11.24
N LEU A 27 -10.69 -16.47 11.82
CA LEU A 27 -9.51 -16.49 12.69
C LEU A 27 -9.71 -17.37 13.93
N VAL A 28 -10.87 -17.27 14.58
CA VAL A 28 -11.20 -18.11 15.75
C VAL A 28 -11.26 -19.58 15.37
N GLN A 29 -11.95 -19.92 14.28
CA GLN A 29 -12.23 -21.31 13.89
C GLN A 29 -11.03 -22.01 13.25
N GLN A 30 -10.21 -21.30 12.47
CA GLN A 30 -9.20 -21.90 11.60
C GLN A 30 -7.76 -21.51 11.94
N HIS A 31 -7.57 -20.45 12.73
CA HIS A 31 -6.24 -19.90 13.02
C HIS A 31 -5.98 -19.70 14.53
N GLY A 32 -6.75 -20.39 15.39
CA GLY A 32 -6.53 -20.34 16.85
C GLY A 32 -6.63 -18.93 17.44
N SER A 33 -7.49 -18.08 16.86
CA SER A 33 -7.63 -16.66 17.20
C SER A 33 -6.37 -15.81 16.95
N ARG A 34 -5.44 -16.28 16.12
CA ARG A 34 -4.25 -15.53 15.71
C ARG A 34 -4.37 -15.09 14.25
N VAL A 35 -3.84 -13.90 13.95
CA VAL A 35 -3.73 -13.42 12.57
C VAL A 35 -2.55 -14.14 11.91
N PRO A 36 -2.67 -14.74 10.72
CA PRO A 36 -1.54 -15.35 10.03
C PRO A 36 -0.41 -14.34 9.74
N ALA A 37 0.83 -14.78 9.80
CA ALA A 37 2.03 -13.95 9.59
C ALA A 37 2.70 -14.21 8.22
N ASP A 38 1.98 -14.87 7.30
CA ASP A 38 2.45 -15.23 5.96
C ASP A 38 1.47 -14.74 4.88
N LEU A 39 2.02 -14.43 3.71
CA LEU A 39 1.26 -13.78 2.63
C LEU A 39 0.20 -14.69 2.03
N GLU A 40 0.53 -15.96 1.83
CA GLU A 40 -0.35 -16.92 1.16
C GLU A 40 -1.60 -17.17 1.99
N THR A 41 -1.45 -17.42 3.29
CA THR A 41 -2.59 -17.62 4.20
C THR A 41 -3.42 -16.36 4.32
N LEU A 42 -2.79 -15.18 4.45
CA LEU A 42 -3.53 -13.91 4.51
C LEU A 42 -4.37 -13.67 3.26
N LEU A 43 -3.88 -14.04 2.07
CA LEU A 43 -4.61 -13.91 0.81
C LEU A 43 -5.82 -14.85 0.71
N THR A 44 -5.86 -15.94 1.47
CA THR A 44 -7.05 -16.82 1.55
C THR A 44 -8.20 -16.17 2.34
N LEU A 45 -7.91 -15.17 3.19
CA LEU A 45 -8.92 -14.53 4.02
C LEU A 45 -9.84 -13.63 3.18
N LYS A 46 -11.13 -13.99 3.11
CA LYS A 46 -12.10 -13.28 2.28
C LYS A 46 -12.25 -11.81 2.67
N GLY A 47 -11.74 -10.91 1.81
CA GLY A 47 -11.72 -9.47 2.01
C GLY A 47 -10.33 -8.89 2.26
N VAL A 48 -9.30 -9.73 2.30
CA VAL A 48 -7.89 -9.35 2.36
C VAL A 48 -7.30 -9.48 0.96
N GLY A 49 -6.94 -8.35 0.35
CA GLY A 49 -6.17 -8.32 -0.89
C GLY A 49 -4.68 -8.17 -0.62
N ARG A 50 -3.85 -8.25 -1.67
CA ARG A 50 -2.38 -8.22 -1.57
C ARG A 50 -1.83 -7.03 -0.81
N LYS A 51 -2.38 -5.81 -1.02
CA LYS A 51 -1.99 -4.62 -0.25
C LYS A 51 -2.24 -4.80 1.24
N THR A 52 -3.43 -5.26 1.62
CA THR A 52 -3.80 -5.45 3.03
C THR A 52 -2.93 -6.53 3.67
N ALA A 53 -2.69 -7.65 2.97
CA ALA A 53 -1.84 -8.71 3.47
C ALA A 53 -0.39 -8.25 3.67
N ASN A 54 0.17 -7.51 2.70
CA ASN A 54 1.50 -6.92 2.83
C ASN A 54 1.57 -5.95 4.02
N LEU A 55 0.55 -5.13 4.28
CA LEU A 55 0.53 -4.24 5.45
C LEU A 55 0.52 -5.00 6.79
N VAL A 56 -0.20 -6.13 6.86
CA VAL A 56 -0.20 -6.98 8.06
C VAL A 56 1.20 -7.56 8.31
N ILE A 57 1.86 -8.06 7.27
CA ILE A 57 3.22 -8.61 7.34
C ILE A 57 4.23 -7.51 7.74
N THR A 58 4.17 -6.35 7.10
CA THR A 58 5.19 -5.31 7.29
C THR A 58 4.97 -4.50 8.53
N VAL A 59 3.79 -3.89 8.70
CA VAL A 59 3.50 -2.99 9.81
C VAL A 59 3.03 -3.78 11.03
N GLY A 60 2.23 -4.83 10.82
CA GLY A 60 1.71 -5.65 11.93
C GLY A 60 2.77 -6.58 12.53
N TYR A 61 3.59 -7.22 11.70
CA TYR A 61 4.59 -8.21 12.13
C TYR A 61 6.05 -7.72 12.03
N GLY A 62 6.30 -6.51 11.52
CA GLY A 62 7.66 -5.98 11.37
C GLY A 62 8.50 -6.72 10.33
N GLN A 63 7.91 -7.56 9.50
CA GLN A 63 8.64 -8.36 8.53
C GLN A 63 9.01 -7.54 7.28
N PRO A 64 10.12 -7.86 6.60
CA PRO A 64 10.52 -7.16 5.39
C PRO A 64 9.49 -7.32 4.26
N GLY A 65 8.95 -6.21 3.78
CA GLY A 65 8.08 -6.18 2.61
C GLY A 65 7.86 -4.76 2.12
N ILE A 66 7.43 -4.62 0.86
CA ILE A 66 7.18 -3.32 0.22
C ILE A 66 5.70 -3.23 -0.10
N CYS A 67 4.98 -2.35 0.58
CA CYS A 67 3.58 -2.10 0.29
C CYS A 67 3.47 -1.15 -0.90
N VAL A 68 3.04 -1.66 -2.05
CA VAL A 68 2.81 -0.84 -3.24
C VAL A 68 1.34 -0.48 -3.36
N ASP A 69 1.06 0.82 -3.37
CA ASP A 69 -0.24 1.36 -3.73
C ASP A 69 -0.12 2.33 -4.90
N THR A 70 -1.18 3.08 -5.19
CA THR A 70 -1.22 4.01 -6.32
C THR A 70 -0.20 5.15 -6.19
N HIS A 71 0.23 5.52 -4.97
CA HIS A 71 1.28 6.51 -4.76
C HIS A 71 2.64 5.91 -5.05
N VAL A 72 2.97 4.78 -4.41
CA VAL A 72 4.25 4.10 -4.59
C VAL A 72 4.46 3.71 -6.04
N HIS A 73 3.45 3.09 -6.68
CA HIS A 73 3.51 2.69 -8.08
C HIS A 73 3.77 3.88 -9.00
N ARG A 74 2.94 4.94 -8.91
CA ARG A 74 3.07 6.13 -9.76
C ARG A 74 4.40 6.84 -9.56
N ILE A 75 4.79 7.08 -8.31
CA ILE A 75 5.94 7.91 -7.99
C ILE A 75 7.24 7.18 -8.30
N SER A 76 7.32 5.87 -8.02
CA SER A 76 8.52 5.09 -8.36
C SER A 76 8.77 5.03 -9.87
N ASN A 77 7.70 4.94 -10.68
CA ASN A 77 7.82 5.02 -12.14
C ASN A 77 8.19 6.45 -12.62
N ARG A 78 7.59 7.50 -12.04
CA ARG A 78 7.91 8.90 -12.39
C ARG A 78 9.35 9.30 -12.06
N LEU A 79 9.87 8.81 -10.93
CA LEU A 79 11.25 9.00 -10.51
C LEU A 79 12.24 8.14 -11.31
N GLY A 80 11.75 7.25 -12.18
CA GLY A 80 12.60 6.35 -12.96
C GLY A 80 13.28 5.24 -12.15
N ILE A 81 12.88 5.03 -10.90
CA ILE A 81 13.42 3.97 -10.02
C ILE A 81 13.06 2.59 -10.60
N VAL A 82 11.86 2.47 -11.18
CA VAL A 82 11.38 1.26 -11.84
C VAL A 82 10.66 1.62 -13.14
N LYS A 83 10.48 0.64 -14.03
CA LYS A 83 9.67 0.74 -15.25
C LYS A 83 8.71 -0.45 -15.31
N THR A 84 7.50 -0.27 -14.80
CA THR A 84 6.54 -1.36 -14.54
C THR A 84 5.11 -0.94 -14.86
N ARG A 85 4.24 -1.89 -15.17
CA ARG A 85 2.84 -1.61 -15.57
C ARG A 85 1.82 -1.85 -14.47
N THR A 86 2.15 -2.68 -13.47
CA THR A 86 1.24 -2.98 -12.36
C THR A 86 1.90 -2.78 -10.99
N PRO A 87 1.13 -2.56 -9.92
CA PRO A 87 1.65 -2.48 -8.55
C PRO A 87 2.45 -3.71 -8.13
N GLU A 88 2.03 -4.91 -8.54
CA GLU A 88 2.71 -6.16 -8.24
C GLU A 88 4.09 -6.20 -8.91
N GLN A 89 4.17 -5.81 -10.19
CA GLN A 89 5.45 -5.70 -10.88
C GLN A 89 6.36 -4.67 -10.21
N THR A 90 5.81 -3.53 -9.77
CA THR A 90 6.56 -2.53 -8.99
C THR A 90 7.08 -3.09 -7.68
N GLU A 91 6.29 -3.90 -6.97
CA GLU A 91 6.73 -4.53 -5.72
C GLU A 91 7.98 -5.37 -5.95
N PHE A 92 7.95 -6.29 -6.92
CA PHE A 92 9.09 -7.14 -7.23
C PHE A 92 10.29 -6.35 -7.75
N ALA A 93 10.08 -5.34 -8.60
CA ALA A 93 11.15 -4.49 -9.09
C ALA A 93 11.81 -3.68 -7.97
N LEU A 94 11.03 -3.11 -7.05
CA LEU A 94 11.55 -2.36 -5.91
C LEU A 94 12.37 -3.24 -4.96
N ARG A 95 12.01 -4.52 -4.78
CA ARG A 95 12.80 -5.46 -3.98
C ARG A 95 14.22 -5.66 -4.52
N GLN A 96 14.44 -5.47 -5.83
CA GLN A 96 15.77 -5.62 -6.46
C GLN A 96 16.65 -4.38 -6.30
N VAL A 97 16.06 -3.19 -6.18
CA VAL A 97 16.81 -1.92 -6.23
C VAL A 97 16.83 -1.16 -4.90
N LEU A 98 15.82 -1.37 -4.03
CA LEU A 98 15.70 -0.63 -2.79
C LEU A 98 16.43 -1.37 -1.65
N PRO A 99 17.34 -0.72 -0.90
CA PRO A 99 17.97 -1.34 0.27
C PRO A 99 16.92 -1.79 1.30
N ARG A 100 17.09 -3.01 1.85
CA ARG A 100 16.12 -3.65 2.77
C ARG A 100 15.70 -2.78 3.96
N ARG A 101 16.61 -1.94 4.48
CA ARG A 101 16.35 -0.99 5.57
C ARG A 101 15.21 0.00 5.29
N HIS A 102 14.88 0.24 4.01
CA HIS A 102 13.84 1.19 3.61
C HIS A 102 12.49 0.53 3.30
N TRP A 103 12.41 -0.79 3.19
CA TRP A 103 11.24 -1.49 2.63
C TRP A 103 9.93 -1.16 3.36
N ILE A 104 9.96 -1.15 4.69
CA ILE A 104 8.78 -0.87 5.52
C ILE A 104 8.36 0.60 5.40
N ARG A 105 9.31 1.54 5.52
CA ARG A 105 9.03 2.99 5.54
C ARG A 105 8.74 3.60 4.17
N PHE A 106 9.07 2.91 3.08
CA PHE A 106 9.00 3.47 1.74
C PHE A 106 7.57 3.88 1.35
N ASN A 107 6.57 3.08 1.73
CA ASN A 107 5.17 3.39 1.45
C ASN A 107 4.73 4.69 2.13
N ASP A 108 4.95 4.83 3.43
CA ASP A 108 4.51 5.99 4.22
C ASP A 108 5.10 7.30 3.70
N LEU A 109 6.38 7.27 3.33
CA LEU A 109 7.07 8.42 2.73
C LEU A 109 6.42 8.83 1.41
N LEU A 110 6.20 7.86 0.50
CA LEU A 110 5.66 8.15 -0.82
C LEU A 110 4.16 8.48 -0.82
N VAL A 111 3.39 7.95 0.12
CA VAL A 111 1.99 8.34 0.32
C VAL A 111 1.93 9.83 0.68
N THR A 112 2.68 10.24 1.71
CA THR A 112 2.75 11.64 2.15
C THR A 112 3.23 12.55 1.03
N PHE A 113 4.33 12.18 0.36
CA PHE A 113 4.87 12.94 -0.77
C PHE A 113 3.89 13.02 -1.95
N GLY A 114 3.17 11.93 -2.24
CA GLY A 114 2.20 11.87 -3.33
C GLY A 114 0.91 12.63 -3.10
N GLN A 115 0.51 12.84 -1.84
CA GLN A 115 -0.65 13.65 -1.47
C GLN A 115 -0.35 15.15 -1.57
N HIS A 116 0.86 15.56 -1.17
CA HIS A 116 1.20 16.98 -1.06
C HIS A 116 1.95 17.52 -2.29
N VAL A 117 2.89 16.75 -2.85
CA VAL A 117 3.81 17.22 -3.91
C VAL A 117 3.57 16.50 -5.24
N CYS A 118 3.82 15.18 -5.31
CA CYS A 118 3.75 14.41 -6.55
C CYS A 118 2.31 13.95 -6.87
N LYS A 119 1.41 14.92 -7.00
CA LYS A 119 -0.02 14.73 -7.26
C LYS A 119 -0.27 14.00 -8.60
N PRO A 120 -1.37 13.24 -8.74
CA PRO A 120 -1.62 12.43 -9.92
C PRO A 120 -1.80 13.24 -11.20
N LEU A 121 -2.56 14.32 -11.19
CA LEU A 121 -2.89 15.09 -12.40
C LEU A 121 -1.88 16.19 -12.74
N SER A 122 -1.45 16.95 -11.73
CA SER A 122 -0.54 18.08 -11.90
C SER A 122 0.35 18.17 -10.65
N PRO A 123 1.48 17.44 -10.61
CA PRO A 123 2.43 17.48 -9.50
C PRO A 123 3.07 18.87 -9.39
N LEU A 124 3.46 19.22 -8.17
CA LEU A 124 4.16 20.46 -7.83
C LEU A 124 5.68 20.24 -8.00
N CYS A 125 6.12 20.12 -9.24
CA CYS A 125 7.51 19.92 -9.62
C CYS A 125 8.40 21.13 -9.29
N SER A 126 7.88 22.37 -9.35
CA SER A 126 8.65 23.58 -9.01
C SER A 126 9.12 23.62 -7.56
N THR A 127 8.33 23.08 -6.64
CA THR A 127 8.64 23.00 -5.20
C THR A 127 9.08 21.60 -4.76
N CYS A 128 9.28 20.68 -5.70
CA CYS A 128 9.64 19.31 -5.40
C CYS A 128 11.13 19.23 -4.97
N PRO A 129 11.44 18.71 -3.77
CA PRO A 129 12.81 18.67 -3.24
C PRO A 129 13.76 17.77 -4.05
N VAL A 130 13.20 16.82 -4.81
CA VAL A 130 13.95 15.85 -5.63
C VAL A 130 13.75 16.09 -7.13
N SER A 131 13.30 17.29 -7.52
CA SER A 131 13.02 17.62 -8.93
C SER A 131 14.26 17.48 -9.83
N HIS A 132 15.44 17.80 -9.31
CA HIS A 132 16.72 17.70 -10.02
C HIS A 132 17.16 16.25 -10.29
N LEU A 133 16.65 15.27 -9.53
CA LEU A 133 16.90 13.84 -9.75
C LEU A 133 15.75 13.15 -10.51
N CYS A 134 14.66 13.87 -10.78
CA CYS A 134 13.44 13.27 -11.29
C CYS A 134 13.37 13.39 -12.83
N PRO A 135 13.37 12.27 -13.58
CA PRO A 135 13.17 12.31 -15.03
C PRO A 135 11.73 12.68 -15.43
N ARG A 136 10.81 12.75 -14.47
CA ARG A 136 9.38 13.09 -14.66
C ARG A 136 8.70 12.18 -15.69
N THR A 137 9.07 10.90 -15.71
CA THR A 137 8.55 9.92 -16.69
C THR A 137 7.02 9.88 -16.66
N GLY A 138 6.39 10.13 -17.81
CA GLY A 138 4.93 10.13 -17.95
C GLY A 138 4.21 11.30 -17.27
N VAL A 139 4.92 12.38 -16.91
CA VAL A 139 4.31 13.63 -16.42
C VAL A 139 4.12 14.57 -17.60
N GLY A 140 2.86 14.80 -18.00
CA GLY A 140 2.55 15.75 -19.09
C GLY A 140 2.48 17.20 -18.63
N LYS A 141 1.67 17.50 -17.61
CA LYS A 141 1.50 18.84 -17.02
C LYS A 141 2.00 18.85 -15.59
N HIS A 142 2.71 19.89 -15.19
CA HIS A 142 3.14 20.11 -13.81
C HIS A 142 3.16 21.59 -13.47
N ARG A 143 3.10 21.90 -12.18
CA ARG A 143 3.35 23.23 -11.63
C ARG A 143 4.68 23.28 -10.93
#